data_AF-A0A7Y5F568-F1
#
_entry.id   AF-A0A7Y5F568-F1
#
_cell.length_a   1.000
_cell.length_b   1.000
_cell.length_c   1.000
_cell.angle_alpha   90.00
_cell.angle_beta   90.00
_cell.angle_gamma   90.00
#
_symmetry.space_group_name_H-M   'P 1'
#
loop_
_entity.id
_entity.type
_entity.pdbx_description
1 polymer ?
#
loop_
_entity_poly.entity_id
_entity_poly.type
_entity_poly.pdbx_seq_one_letter_code
_entity_poly.pdbx_strand_id
1 'polypeptide(L)' 'DIKQSGKGQLKVYAANLSQGIYQYSIVVDGKVIDTKKMLVEK' A
#
# COMPACT_ATOMS: atom_id res chain seq x y z
N ASP A 1 -4.87 -2.13 18.97
CA ASP A 1 -6.07 -1.28 18.82
C ASP A 1 -5.57 0.08 18.38
N ILE A 2 -6.14 0.68 17.33
CA ILE A 2 -5.47 1.79 16.64
C ILE A 2 -5.84 3.10 17.30
N LYS A 3 -4.88 3.65 18.06
CA LYS A 3 -5.13 4.80 18.95
C LYS A 3 -4.92 6.16 18.30
N GLN A 4 -4.30 6.22 17.12
CA GLN A 4 -3.97 7.46 16.42
C GLN A 4 -4.13 7.31 14.91
N SER A 5 -4.56 8.40 14.26
CA SER A 5 -4.65 8.50 12.81
C SER A 5 -4.11 9.86 12.35
N GLY A 6 -3.63 9.90 11.11
CA GLY A 6 -3.05 11.10 10.51
C GLY A 6 -2.82 10.92 9.02
N LYS A 7 -2.54 12.02 8.31
CA LYS A 7 -2.17 11.95 6.89
C LYS A 7 -0.70 11.56 6.78
N GLY A 8 -0.42 10.38 6.23
CA GLY A 8 0.93 9.91 5.91
C GLY A 8 1.09 9.73 4.41
N GLN A 9 2.31 9.90 3.90
CA GLN A 9 2.65 9.59 2.52
C GLN A 9 3.63 8.41 2.52
N LEU A 10 3.30 7.36 1.74
CA LEU A 10 4.19 6.23 1.50
C LEU A 10 4.60 6.24 0.03
N LYS A 11 5.91 6.30 -0.24
CA LYS A 11 6.45 6.21 -1.60
C LYS A 11 6.93 4.79 -1.83
N VAL A 12 6.33 4.11 -2.81
CA VAL A 12 6.68 2.74 -3.20
C VAL A 12 7.42 2.79 -4.54
N TYR A 13 8.62 2.19 -4.60
CA TYR A 13 9.41 2.14 -5.83
C TYR A 13 9.15 0.83 -6.57
N ALA A 14 8.43 0.92 -7.69
CA ALA A 14 8.01 -0.23 -8.49
C ALA A 14 9.04 -0.65 -9.58
N ALA A 15 10.27 -0.16 -9.53
CA ALA A 15 11.23 -0.24 -10.64
C ALA A 15 11.50 -1.66 -11.18
N ASN A 16 11.39 -2.67 -10.32
CA ASN A 16 11.63 -4.08 -10.67
C ASN A 16 10.35 -4.92 -10.76
N LEU A 17 9.17 -4.30 -10.67
CA LEU A 17 7.90 -5.01 -10.85
C LEU A 17 7.61 -5.21 -12.34
N SER A 18 7.11 -6.40 -12.66
CA SER A 18 6.57 -6.66 -13.99
C SER A 18 5.35 -5.78 -14.24
N GLN A 19 5.03 -5.55 -15.51
CA GLN A 19 3.78 -4.88 -15.86
C GLN A 19 2.61 -5.70 -15.32
N GLY A 20 1.67 -5.03 -14.67
CA GLY A 20 0.54 -5.71 -14.05
C GLY A 20 -0.15 -4.92 -12.97
N ILE A 21 -1.19 -5.55 -12.44
CA ILE A 21 -2.00 -5.02 -11.35
C ILE A 21 -1.52 -5.61 -10.04
N TYR A 22 -1.21 -4.75 -9.09
CA TYR A 22 -0.78 -5.11 -7.74
C TYR A 22 -1.78 -4.63 -6.72
N GLN A 23 -2.12 -5.49 -5.76
CA GLN A 23 -2.90 -5.13 -4.58
C GLN A 23 -1.99 -5.12 -3.36
N TYR A 24 -2.10 -4.10 -2.53
CA TYR A 24 -1.34 -3.99 -1.29
C TYR A 24 -2.23 -3.50 -0.16
N SER A 25 -2.04 -4.07 1.02
CA SER A 25 -2.78 -3.72 2.22
C SER A 25 -1.85 -3.08 3.24
N ILE A 26 -2.32 -2.00 3.87
CA ILE A 26 -1.64 -1.39 5.00
C ILE A 26 -2.16 -2.06 6.27
N VAL A 27 -1.26 -2.63 7.06
CA VAL A 27 -1.59 -3.36 8.29
C VAL A 27 -1.00 -2.63 9.49
N VAL A 28 -1.82 -2.38 10.51
CA VAL A 28 -1.43 -1.76 11.78
C VAL A 28 -2.01 -2.59 12.92
N ASP A 29 -1.19 -2.97 13.90
CA ASP A 29 -1.55 -3.87 15.01
C ASP A 29 -2.23 -5.18 14.56
N GLY A 30 -1.79 -5.74 13.42
CA GLY A 30 -2.38 -6.95 12.85
C GLY A 30 -3.76 -6.75 12.20
N LYS A 31 -4.26 -5.51 12.11
CA LYS A 31 -5.51 -5.17 11.41
C LYS A 31 -5.20 -4.49 10.06
N VAL A 32 -5.88 -4.91 9.00
CA VAL A 32 -5.85 -4.22 7.70
C VAL A 32 -6.63 -2.91 7.83
N ILE A 33 -5.97 -1.78 7.60
CA ILE A 33 -6.60 -0.45 7.69
C ILE A 33 -6.93 0.16 6.34
N ASP A 34 -6.26 -0.32 5.28
CA ASP A 34 -6.52 0.12 3.91
C ASP A 34 -6.00 -0.93 2.93
N THR A 35 -6.64 -1.02 1.77
CA THR A 35 -6.18 -1.85 0.66
C THR A 35 -6.26 -1.03 -0.61
N LYS A 36 -5.14 -0.95 -1.33
CA LYS A 36 -5.00 -0.14 -2.53
C LYS A 36 -4.56 -1.02 -3.70
N LYS A 37 -4.86 -0.52 -4.90
CA LYS A 37 -4.48 -1.11 -6.17
C LYS A 37 -3.50 -0.19 -6.87
N MET A 38 -2.41 -0.76 -7.40
CA MET A 38 -1.45 -0.07 -8.26
C MET A 38 -1.44 -0.76 -9.62
N LEU A 39 -1.47 0.04 -10.68
CA LEU A 39 -1.13 -0.41 -12.02
C LEU A 39 0.34 -0.08 -12.26
N VAL A 40 1.14 -1.10 -12.58
CA VAL A 40 2.50 -0.93 -13.10
C VAL A 40 2.41 -1.09 -14.59
N GLU A 41 2.77 -0.03 -15.32
CA GLU A 41 2.87 0.03 -16.77
C GLU A 41 4.29 0.49 -17.10
N LYS A 42 4.94 -0.15 -18.07
CA LYS A 42 6.30 0.16 -18.50
C LYS A 42 6.27 0.99 -19.77
#